data_AF-A0A8T8WGM5-F1
#
_entry.id   AF-A0A8T8WGM5-F1
#
_cell.length_a   1.000
_cell.length_b   1.000
_cell.length_c   1.000
_cell.angle_alpha   90.00
_cell.angle_beta   90.00
_cell.angle_gamma   90.00
#
_symmetry.space_group_name_H-M   'P 1'
#
loop_
_entity.id
_entity.type
_entity.pdbx_description
1 polymer ?
#
loop_
_entity_poly.entity_id
_entity_poly.type
_entity_poly.pdbx_seq_one_letter_code
_entity_poly.pdbx_strand_id
1 'polypeptide(L)'
;MQVLMVMFLGIGIERGSTGLIVNGLVALGVTFLPAALEREYDLPMDAGLTLWITSAVFLHALGVAGIPGLTGNLYAEASPIPFWDHVTHALSASVVAAVGYTVARAIDEHTEAVYLPSRFMFVFILVFVAAFGVFWEVLEFAIGGAAAAVGSGSVLTQYGLEDTIYDLVFDLAGAVIVAVWGTAHLTDVAEAVTERIDRRRGTR
;
A
#
# COMPACT_ATOMS: atom_id res chain seq x y z
N MET A 1 14.07 -7.11 -6.23
CA MET A 1 13.04 -6.09 -6.51
C MET A 1 13.62 -4.73 -6.84
N GLN A 2 14.51 -4.16 -6.00
CA GLN A 2 15.12 -2.84 -6.24
C GLN A 2 15.81 -2.66 -7.59
N VAL A 3 16.58 -3.66 -8.06
CA VAL A 3 17.22 -3.60 -9.40
C VAL A 3 16.18 -3.47 -10.52
N LEU A 4 15.05 -4.18 -10.40
CA LEU A 4 13.95 -4.10 -11.36
C LEU A 4 13.24 -2.74 -11.27
N MET A 5 13.11 -2.16 -10.08
CA MET A 5 12.59 -0.80 -9.92
C MET A 5 13.44 0.25 -10.62
N VAL A 6 14.77 0.14 -10.47
CA VAL A 6 15.71 1.02 -11.16
C VAL A 6 15.61 0.82 -12.69
N MET A 7 15.39 -0.42 -13.14
CA MET A 7 15.13 -0.70 -14.55
C MET A 7 13.83 -0.03 -15.04
N PHE A 8 12.71 -0.17 -14.31
CA PHE A 8 11.45 0.47 -14.67
C PHE A 8 11.56 1.99 -14.71
N LEU A 9 12.31 2.58 -13.76
CA LEU A 9 12.63 4.00 -13.76
C LEU A 9 13.46 4.40 -14.99
N GLY A 10 14.49 3.62 -15.34
CA GLY A 10 15.27 3.82 -16.57
C GLY A 10 14.41 3.79 -17.83
N ILE A 11 13.50 2.82 -17.93
CA ILE A 11 12.52 2.71 -19.02
C ILE A 11 11.58 3.93 -19.04
N GLY A 12 11.14 4.39 -17.86
CA GLY A 12 10.32 5.59 -17.72
C GLY A 12 11.03 6.84 -18.25
N ILE A 13 12.32 7.00 -17.91
CA ILE A 13 13.16 8.10 -18.42
C ILE A 13 13.36 8.01 -19.92
N GLU A 14 13.72 6.83 -20.44
CA GLU A 14 13.91 6.60 -21.88
C GLU A 14 12.65 6.93 -22.69
N ARG A 15 11.48 6.53 -22.17
CA ARG A 15 10.18 6.75 -22.83
C ARG A 15 9.55 8.11 -22.54
N GLY A 16 10.17 8.95 -21.71
CA GLY A 16 9.59 10.22 -21.25
C GLY A 16 8.26 10.05 -20.48
N SER A 17 8.05 8.90 -19.85
CA SER A 17 6.81 8.60 -19.13
C SER A 17 6.88 9.08 -17.69
N THR A 18 6.23 10.21 -17.41
CA THR A 18 6.12 10.77 -16.05
C THR A 18 5.51 9.77 -15.07
N GLY A 19 4.48 9.03 -15.48
CA GLY A 19 3.84 8.03 -14.63
C GLY A 19 4.78 6.91 -14.21
N LEU A 20 5.56 6.34 -15.14
CA LEU A 20 6.54 5.30 -14.80
C LEU A 20 7.65 5.84 -13.89
N ILE A 21 8.10 7.07 -14.12
CA ILE A 21 9.16 7.69 -13.30
C ILE A 21 8.66 7.92 -11.88
N VAL A 22 7.49 8.54 -11.70
CA VAL A 22 6.93 8.85 -10.38
C VAL A 22 6.60 7.56 -9.63
N ASN A 23 5.88 6.62 -10.25
CA ASN A 23 5.56 5.34 -9.61
C ASN A 23 6.83 4.54 -9.29
N GLY A 24 7.82 4.53 -10.18
CA GLY A 24 9.10 3.87 -9.95
C GLY A 24 9.91 4.47 -8.78
N LEU A 25 9.93 5.80 -8.66
CA LEU A 25 10.58 6.48 -7.53
C LEU A 25 9.89 6.20 -6.21
N VAL A 26 8.56 6.32 -6.17
CA VAL A 26 7.76 6.01 -4.97
C VAL A 26 7.96 4.56 -4.58
N ALA A 27 7.84 3.63 -5.53
CA ALA A 27 8.01 2.21 -5.27
C ALA A 27 9.40 1.87 -4.74
N LEU A 28 10.45 2.41 -5.38
CA LEU A 28 11.82 2.25 -4.92
C LEU A 28 11.98 2.78 -3.48
N GLY A 29 11.45 3.96 -3.17
CA GLY A 29 11.46 4.53 -1.83
C GLY A 29 10.80 3.62 -0.80
N VAL A 30 9.60 3.11 -1.10
CA VAL A 30 8.87 2.19 -0.21
C VAL A 30 9.65 0.89 0.02
N THR A 31 10.44 0.41 -0.94
CA THR A 31 11.27 -0.80 -0.69
C THR A 31 12.34 -0.63 0.39
N PHE A 32 12.72 0.61 0.71
CA PHE A 32 13.65 0.91 1.81
C PHE A 32 12.93 1.14 3.14
N LEU A 33 11.59 1.23 3.14
CA LEU A 33 10.81 1.53 4.33
C LEU A 33 11.01 0.51 5.46
N PRO A 34 10.98 -0.82 5.23
CA PRO A 34 11.22 -1.79 6.31
C PRO A 34 12.58 -1.59 6.99
N ALA A 35 13.65 -1.42 6.21
CA ALA A 35 14.99 -1.18 6.75
C ALA A 35 15.08 0.15 7.53
N ALA A 36 14.38 1.19 7.08
CA ALA A 36 14.31 2.46 7.80
C ALA A 36 13.50 2.35 9.10
N LEU A 37 12.39 1.62 9.09
CA LEU A 37 11.57 1.34 10.27
C LEU A 37 12.34 0.53 11.32
N GLU A 38 13.07 -0.49 10.89
CA GLU A 38 13.93 -1.28 11.78
C GLU A 38 15.05 -0.41 12.35
N ARG A 39 15.81 0.30 11.52
CA ARG A 39 16.98 1.09 11.97
C ARG A 39 16.63 2.29 12.84
N GLU A 40 15.63 3.07 12.45
CA GLU A 40 15.32 4.35 13.11
C GLU A 40 14.25 4.20 14.19
N TYR A 41 13.36 3.22 14.03
CA TYR A 41 12.21 3.02 14.91
C TYR A 41 12.31 1.79 15.81
N ASP A 42 13.30 0.92 15.59
CA ASP A 42 13.49 -0.34 16.34
C ASP A 42 12.24 -1.25 16.23
N LEU A 43 11.53 -1.14 15.10
CA LEU A 43 10.36 -1.97 14.82
C LEU A 43 10.82 -3.33 14.27
N PRO A 44 10.28 -4.45 14.75
CA PRO A 44 10.66 -5.77 14.27
C PRO A 44 10.17 -5.97 12.84
N MET A 45 11.08 -5.90 11.87
CA MET A 45 10.78 -6.09 10.46
C MET A 45 11.31 -7.44 9.99
N ASP A 46 10.52 -8.49 10.18
CA ASP A 46 10.90 -9.81 9.71
C ASP A 46 10.92 -9.90 8.16
N ALA A 47 11.46 -11.01 7.65
CA ALA A 47 11.54 -11.24 6.21
C ALA A 47 10.16 -11.34 5.54
N GLY A 48 9.14 -11.80 6.26
CA GLY A 48 7.76 -11.93 5.78
C GLY A 48 7.08 -10.58 5.60
N LEU A 49 7.11 -9.71 6.62
CA LEU A 49 6.61 -8.33 6.58
C LEU A 49 7.34 -7.52 5.52
N THR A 50 8.67 -7.64 5.46
CA THR A 50 9.48 -6.99 4.43
C THR A 50 9.07 -7.45 3.03
N LEU A 51 8.95 -8.77 2.81
CA LEU A 51 8.53 -9.30 1.52
C LEU A 51 7.12 -8.86 1.17
N TRP A 52 6.20 -8.83 2.13
CA TRP A 52 4.81 -8.42 1.91
C TRP A 52 4.71 -6.96 1.46
N ILE A 53 5.30 -6.03 2.21
CA ILE A 53 5.32 -4.59 1.90
C ILE A 53 5.99 -4.35 0.54
N THR A 54 7.16 -4.97 0.33
CA THR A 54 7.91 -4.77 -0.92
C THR A 54 7.26 -5.44 -2.12
N SER A 55 6.54 -6.55 -1.95
CA SER A 55 5.79 -7.21 -3.02
C SER A 55 4.59 -6.38 -3.46
N ALA A 56 3.86 -5.77 -2.52
CA ALA A 56 2.71 -4.91 -2.83
C ALA A 56 3.12 -3.79 -3.80
N VAL A 57 4.16 -3.04 -3.42
CA VAL A 57 4.63 -1.93 -4.24
C VAL A 57 5.37 -2.42 -5.51
N PHE A 58 5.96 -3.60 -5.45
CA PHE A 58 6.62 -4.21 -6.61
C PHE A 58 5.66 -4.60 -7.72
N LEU A 59 4.59 -5.31 -7.35
CA LEU A 59 3.57 -5.72 -8.31
C LEU A 59 2.81 -4.51 -8.86
N HIS A 60 2.63 -3.46 -8.05
CA HIS A 60 2.06 -2.20 -8.54
C HIS A 60 2.91 -1.56 -9.63
N ALA A 61 4.21 -1.36 -9.36
CA ALA A 61 5.11 -0.76 -10.34
C ALA A 61 5.28 -1.62 -11.61
N LEU A 62 5.28 -2.95 -11.46
CA LEU A 62 5.25 -3.88 -12.58
C LEU A 62 3.95 -3.75 -13.39
N GLY A 63 2.82 -3.53 -12.71
CA GLY A 63 1.53 -3.24 -13.35
C GLY A 63 1.62 -2.04 -14.28
N VAL A 64 2.08 -0.91 -13.74
CA VAL A 64 2.27 0.34 -14.50
C VAL A 64 3.28 0.17 -15.65
N ALA A 65 4.41 -0.48 -15.38
CA ALA A 65 5.49 -0.61 -16.36
C ALA A 65 5.20 -1.63 -17.48
N GLY A 66 4.44 -2.68 -17.18
CA GLY A 66 4.34 -3.86 -18.01
C GLY A 66 5.60 -4.73 -17.97
N ILE A 67 5.55 -5.88 -18.65
CA ILE A 67 6.72 -6.73 -18.87
C ILE A 67 7.48 -6.16 -20.07
N PRO A 68 8.72 -5.65 -19.89
CA PRO A 68 9.46 -5.01 -20.97
C PRO A 68 9.63 -5.95 -22.18
N GLY A 69 9.18 -5.50 -23.36
CA GLY A 69 9.25 -6.27 -24.60
C GLY A 69 8.16 -7.32 -24.79
N LEU A 70 7.29 -7.55 -23.81
CA LEU A 70 6.17 -8.50 -23.90
C LEU A 70 4.81 -7.81 -23.81
N THR A 71 4.62 -6.91 -22.84
CA THR A 71 3.32 -6.26 -22.58
C THR A 71 3.49 -4.75 -22.38
N GLY A 72 2.39 -4.01 -22.59
CA GLY A 72 2.24 -2.66 -22.07
C GLY A 72 1.80 -2.65 -20.61
N ASN A 73 1.27 -1.52 -20.15
CA ASN A 73 0.65 -1.36 -18.83
C ASN A 73 -0.39 -2.47 -18.58
N LEU A 74 -0.24 -3.21 -17.48
CA LEU A 74 -1.09 -4.35 -17.11
C LEU A 74 -2.44 -3.92 -16.53
N TYR A 75 -2.59 -2.65 -16.15
CA TYR A 75 -3.86 -2.03 -15.76
C TYR A 75 -4.68 -1.55 -16.95
N ALA A 76 -4.10 -1.51 -18.15
CA ALA A 76 -4.87 -1.15 -19.33
C ALA A 76 -5.96 -2.20 -19.60
N GLU A 77 -7.14 -1.76 -20.02
CA GLU A 77 -8.28 -2.63 -20.36
C GLU A 77 -7.90 -3.75 -21.36
N ALA A 78 -6.98 -3.45 -22.29
CA ALA A 78 -6.48 -4.41 -23.28
C ALA A 78 -5.37 -5.35 -22.75
N SER A 79 -5.10 -5.34 -21.44
CA SER A 79 -4.07 -6.16 -20.80
C SER A 79 -4.36 -7.66 -20.98
N PRO A 80 -3.32 -8.49 -21.20
CA PRO A 80 -3.47 -9.94 -21.23
C PRO A 80 -3.81 -10.53 -19.85
N ILE A 81 -3.70 -9.75 -18.77
CA ILE A 81 -3.97 -10.18 -17.39
C ILE A 81 -5.02 -9.22 -16.79
N PRO A 82 -6.32 -9.43 -17.05
CA PRO A 82 -7.38 -8.45 -16.75
C PRO A 82 -7.66 -8.28 -15.24
N PHE A 83 -7.20 -9.21 -14.40
CA PHE A 83 -7.39 -9.15 -12.95
C PHE A 83 -6.18 -8.57 -12.19
N TRP A 84 -5.15 -8.11 -12.91
CA TRP A 84 -3.90 -7.66 -12.29
C TRP A 84 -4.16 -6.52 -11.30
N ASP A 85 -4.98 -5.54 -11.71
CA ASP A 85 -5.30 -4.35 -10.92
C ASP A 85 -5.96 -4.69 -9.58
N HIS A 86 -7.04 -5.46 -9.67
CA HIS A 86 -7.77 -6.04 -8.54
C HIS A 86 -6.87 -6.79 -7.54
N VAL A 87 -5.90 -7.58 -8.04
CA VAL A 87 -4.96 -8.30 -7.16
C VAL A 87 -3.98 -7.34 -6.49
N THR A 88 -3.49 -6.33 -7.21
CA THR A 88 -2.63 -5.29 -6.62
C THR A 88 -3.37 -4.42 -5.63
N HIS A 89 -4.66 -4.16 -5.83
CA HIS A 89 -5.55 -3.49 -4.88
C HIS A 89 -5.69 -4.31 -3.60
N ALA A 90 -6.12 -5.58 -3.70
CA ALA A 90 -6.23 -6.45 -2.52
C ALA A 90 -4.91 -6.57 -1.74
N LEU A 91 -3.78 -6.70 -2.44
CA LEU A 91 -2.47 -6.79 -1.80
C LEU A 91 -2.06 -5.46 -1.15
N SER A 92 -2.26 -4.33 -1.82
CA SER A 92 -1.92 -3.01 -1.27
C SER A 92 -2.82 -2.64 -0.08
N ALA A 93 -4.12 -2.89 -0.20
CA ALA A 93 -5.09 -2.71 0.86
C ALA A 93 -4.82 -3.61 2.07
N SER A 94 -4.29 -4.82 1.86
CA SER A 94 -3.84 -5.66 2.97
C SER A 94 -2.67 -5.01 3.75
N VAL A 95 -1.74 -4.33 3.08
CA VAL A 95 -0.69 -3.56 3.76
C VAL A 95 -1.28 -2.36 4.51
N VAL A 96 -2.24 -1.66 3.91
CA VAL A 96 -2.98 -0.56 4.58
C VAL A 96 -3.71 -1.08 5.83
N ALA A 97 -4.37 -2.24 5.73
CA ALA A 97 -5.05 -2.91 6.83
C ALA A 97 -4.06 -3.23 7.96
N ALA A 98 -2.85 -3.71 7.61
CA ALA A 98 -1.81 -4.01 8.57
C ALA A 98 -1.37 -2.76 9.35
N VAL A 99 -1.16 -1.64 8.65
CA VAL A 99 -0.84 -0.35 9.27
C VAL A 99 -1.97 0.10 10.20
N GLY A 100 -3.22 0.06 9.75
CA GLY A 100 -4.38 0.40 10.56
C GLY A 100 -4.49 -0.46 11.83
N TYR A 101 -4.24 -1.76 11.69
CA TYR A 101 -4.24 -2.71 12.80
C TYR A 101 -3.13 -2.39 13.81
N THR A 102 -1.89 -2.25 13.36
CA THR A 102 -0.75 -1.94 14.22
C THR A 102 -0.97 -0.65 14.99
N VAL A 103 -1.45 0.42 14.34
CA VAL A 103 -1.70 1.71 15.00
C VAL A 103 -2.82 1.61 16.03
N ALA A 104 -3.96 1.01 15.66
CA ALA A 104 -5.09 0.89 16.58
C ALA A 104 -4.77 -0.02 17.77
N ARG A 105 -4.04 -1.12 17.54
CA ARG A 105 -3.58 -2.01 18.60
C ARG A 105 -2.57 -1.33 19.53
N ALA A 106 -1.64 -0.55 18.99
CA ALA A 106 -0.71 0.21 19.82
C ALA A 106 -1.42 1.23 20.71
N ILE A 107 -2.49 1.87 20.23
CA ILE A 107 -3.30 2.78 21.04
C ILE A 107 -4.04 2.02 22.16
N ASP A 108 -4.66 0.88 21.82
CA ASP A 108 -5.36 0.01 22.77
C ASP A 108 -4.43 -0.52 23.88
N GLU A 109 -3.19 -0.85 23.56
CA GLU A 109 -2.19 -1.28 24.54
C GLU A 109 -1.62 -0.12 25.35
N HIS A 110 -1.47 1.06 24.76
CA HIS A 110 -0.81 2.20 25.40
C HIS A 110 -1.69 2.94 26.44
N THR A 111 -3.02 2.80 26.38
CA THR A 111 -3.89 3.54 27.30
C THR A 111 -5.04 2.70 27.84
N GLU A 112 -5.11 2.58 29.17
CA GLU A 112 -6.22 1.90 29.87
C GLU A 112 -7.60 2.53 29.59
N ALA A 113 -7.64 3.78 29.10
CA ALA A 113 -8.88 4.46 28.71
C ALA A 113 -9.48 3.95 27.38
N VAL A 114 -8.71 3.23 26.57
CA VAL A 114 -9.17 2.68 25.28
C VAL A 114 -9.12 1.16 25.39
N TYR A 115 -10.25 0.52 25.09
CA TYR A 115 -10.34 -0.92 24.95
C TYR A 115 -11.03 -1.24 23.63
N LEU A 116 -10.36 -1.95 22.74
CA LEU A 116 -10.84 -2.33 21.41
C LEU A 116 -11.06 -3.86 21.35
N PRO A 117 -12.28 -4.35 21.63
CA PRO A 117 -12.60 -5.77 21.52
C PRO A 117 -12.26 -6.31 20.12
N SER A 118 -11.86 -7.58 20.01
CA SER A 118 -11.45 -8.17 18.71
C SER A 118 -12.52 -8.04 17.61
N ARG A 119 -13.81 -8.11 17.98
CA ARG A 119 -14.93 -7.88 17.04
C ARG A 119 -15.01 -6.43 16.55
N PHE A 120 -14.73 -5.47 17.44
CA PHE A 120 -14.66 -4.06 17.07
C PHE A 120 -13.45 -3.81 16.18
N MET A 121 -12.27 -4.35 16.54
CA MET A 121 -11.06 -4.27 15.72
C MET A 121 -11.29 -4.79 14.30
N PHE A 122 -11.97 -5.94 14.15
CA PHE A 122 -12.33 -6.46 12.84
C PHE A 122 -13.12 -5.43 12.01
N VAL A 123 -14.22 -4.91 12.55
CA VAL A 123 -15.05 -3.92 11.85
C VAL A 123 -14.29 -2.62 11.59
N PHE A 124 -13.48 -2.17 12.56
CA PHE A 124 -12.65 -0.99 12.44
C PHE A 124 -11.70 -1.10 11.24
N ILE A 125 -11.01 -2.23 11.06
CA ILE A 125 -10.09 -2.44 9.94
C ILE A 125 -10.82 -2.40 8.60
N LEU A 126 -11.99 -3.04 8.51
CA LEU A 126 -12.80 -3.02 7.29
C LEU A 126 -13.23 -1.58 6.93
N VAL A 127 -13.67 -0.80 7.92
CA VAL A 127 -14.08 0.60 7.71
C VAL A 127 -12.87 1.49 7.39
N PHE A 128 -11.74 1.29 8.08
CA PHE A 128 -10.51 2.03 7.85
C PHE A 128 -9.99 1.83 6.43
N VAL A 129 -9.94 0.57 5.96
CA VAL A 129 -9.51 0.24 4.61
C VAL A 129 -10.50 0.76 3.58
N ALA A 130 -11.81 0.61 3.80
CA ALA A 130 -12.81 1.17 2.88
C ALA A 130 -12.68 2.70 2.75
N ALA A 131 -12.48 3.41 3.87
CA ALA A 131 -12.27 4.85 3.86
C ALA A 131 -10.96 5.24 3.15
N PHE A 132 -9.89 4.47 3.34
CA PHE A 132 -8.63 4.68 2.65
C PHE A 132 -8.75 4.40 1.15
N GLY A 133 -9.43 3.32 0.75
CA GLY A 133 -9.70 2.98 -0.65
C GLY A 133 -10.49 4.11 -1.34
N VAL A 134 -11.58 4.58 -0.74
CA VAL A 134 -12.33 5.74 -1.27
C VAL A 134 -11.44 6.99 -1.39
N PHE A 135 -10.59 7.24 -0.39
CA PHE A 135 -9.65 8.35 -0.44
C PHE A 135 -8.63 8.18 -1.59
N TRP A 136 -8.15 6.96 -1.81
CA TRP A 136 -7.22 6.62 -2.89
C TRP A 136 -7.85 6.87 -4.26
N GLU A 137 -9.05 6.35 -4.51
CA GLU A 137 -9.81 6.56 -5.76
C GLU A 137 -10.01 8.05 -6.08
N VAL A 138 -10.30 8.85 -5.06
CA VAL A 138 -10.43 10.31 -5.21
C VAL A 138 -9.09 10.96 -5.59
N LEU A 139 -7.97 10.48 -5.01
CA LEU A 139 -6.64 10.96 -5.40
C LEU A 139 -6.31 10.60 -6.85
N GLU A 140 -6.62 9.38 -7.29
CA GLU A 140 -6.38 8.95 -8.67
C GLU A 140 -7.19 9.78 -9.66
N PHE A 141 -8.48 9.98 -9.38
CA PHE A 141 -9.33 10.86 -10.18
C PHE A 141 -8.78 12.29 -10.24
N ALA A 142 -8.34 12.85 -9.10
CA ALA A 142 -7.81 14.21 -9.04
C ALA A 142 -6.47 14.35 -9.77
N ILE A 143 -5.56 13.40 -9.59
CA ILE A 143 -4.22 13.41 -10.22
C ILE A 143 -4.34 13.17 -11.73
N GLY A 144 -5.17 12.21 -12.15
CA GLY A 144 -5.45 11.95 -13.56
C GLY A 144 -6.07 13.17 -14.25
N GLY A 145 -7.06 13.80 -13.61
CA GLY A 145 -7.70 15.03 -14.10
C GLY A 145 -6.73 16.20 -14.20
N ALA A 146 -5.87 16.39 -13.19
CA ALA A 146 -4.85 17.44 -13.21
C ALA A 146 -3.80 17.20 -14.31
N ALA A 147 -3.36 15.95 -14.49
CA ALA A 147 -2.41 15.58 -15.55
C ALA A 147 -2.99 15.86 -16.93
N ALA A 148 -4.26 15.52 -17.17
CA ALA A 148 -4.97 15.82 -18.41
C ALA A 148 -5.09 17.33 -18.66
N ALA A 149 -5.35 18.13 -17.62
CA ALA A 149 -5.47 19.58 -17.74
C ALA A 149 -4.15 20.28 -18.09
N VAL A 150 -3.01 19.75 -17.62
CA VAL A 150 -1.66 20.32 -17.86
C VAL A 150 -1.00 19.71 -19.10
N GLY A 151 -1.62 18.69 -19.72
CA GLY A 151 -1.07 18.00 -20.89
C GLY A 151 0.16 17.14 -20.56
N SER A 152 0.39 16.83 -19.29
CA SER A 152 1.40 15.85 -18.87
C SER A 152 0.84 14.44 -19.01
N GLY A 153 1.68 13.46 -19.34
CA GLY A 153 1.28 12.05 -19.30
C GLY A 153 0.71 11.66 -17.93
N SER A 154 -0.32 10.81 -17.93
CA SER A 154 -1.00 10.36 -16.70
C SER A 154 -0.01 9.71 -15.72
N VAL A 155 -0.12 10.07 -14.44
CA VAL A 155 0.67 9.48 -13.35
C VAL A 155 -0.10 8.35 -12.67
N LEU A 156 -1.40 8.55 -12.46
CA LEU A 156 -2.37 7.58 -11.97
C LEU A 156 -3.59 7.69 -12.89
N THR A 157 -4.11 6.55 -13.33
CA THR A 157 -5.20 6.50 -14.30
C THR A 157 -6.39 5.82 -13.66
N GLN A 158 -7.50 6.54 -13.55
CA GLN A 158 -8.77 5.97 -13.13
C GLN A 158 -9.47 5.41 -14.39
N TYR A 159 -9.77 4.10 -14.40
CA TYR A 159 -10.31 3.44 -15.59
C TYR A 159 -11.84 3.46 -15.66
N GLY A 160 -12.53 3.81 -14.59
CA GLY A 160 -13.96 4.08 -14.59
C GLY A 160 -14.65 3.76 -13.28
N LEU A 161 -15.93 4.09 -13.16
CA LEU A 161 -16.70 3.85 -11.93
C LEU A 161 -16.88 2.36 -11.63
N GLU A 162 -16.99 1.52 -12.66
CA GLU A 162 -17.11 0.08 -12.47
C GLU A 162 -15.84 -0.52 -11.86
N ASP A 163 -14.69 -0.12 -12.39
CA ASP A 163 -13.35 -0.48 -11.91
C ASP A 163 -13.17 -0.08 -10.45
N THR A 164 -13.41 1.20 -10.13
CA THR A 164 -13.41 1.74 -8.76
C THR A 164 -14.23 0.90 -7.77
N ILE A 165 -15.42 0.40 -8.19
CA ILE A 165 -16.24 -0.43 -7.30
C ILE A 165 -15.59 -1.80 -7.08
N TYR A 166 -15.01 -2.39 -8.12
CA TYR A 166 -14.28 -3.63 -7.97
C TYR A 166 -13.03 -3.44 -7.10
N ASP A 167 -12.28 -2.36 -7.26
CA ASP A 167 -11.11 -2.04 -6.43
C ASP A 167 -11.48 -1.97 -4.96
N LEU A 168 -12.56 -1.27 -4.61
CA LEU A 168 -13.07 -1.24 -3.23
C LEU A 168 -13.48 -2.62 -2.71
N VAL A 169 -14.02 -3.50 -3.56
CA VAL A 169 -14.36 -4.88 -3.18
C VAL A 169 -13.09 -5.70 -2.91
N PHE A 170 -12.07 -5.57 -3.76
CA PHE A 170 -10.79 -6.26 -3.57
C PHE A 170 -10.00 -5.70 -2.39
N ASP A 171 -10.09 -4.40 -2.13
CA ASP A 171 -9.55 -3.74 -0.95
C ASP A 171 -10.15 -4.35 0.33
N LEU A 172 -11.47 -4.50 0.36
CA LEU A 172 -12.17 -5.16 1.47
C LEU A 172 -11.78 -6.64 1.61
N ALA A 173 -11.54 -7.35 0.51
CA ALA A 173 -11.04 -8.72 0.57
C ALA A 173 -9.64 -8.79 1.22
N GLY A 174 -8.74 -7.88 0.84
CA GLY A 174 -7.44 -7.71 1.48
C GLY A 174 -7.56 -7.37 2.98
N ALA A 175 -8.50 -6.48 3.32
CA ALA A 175 -8.79 -6.11 4.71
C ALA A 175 -9.29 -7.30 5.53
N VAL A 176 -10.18 -8.13 4.99
CA VAL A 176 -10.70 -9.32 5.68
C VAL A 176 -9.58 -10.32 5.97
N ILE A 177 -8.68 -10.56 5.00
CA ILE A 177 -7.53 -11.45 5.19
C ILE A 177 -6.71 -10.97 6.41
N VAL A 178 -6.40 -9.69 6.47
CA VAL A 178 -5.59 -9.13 7.56
C VAL A 178 -6.37 -9.03 8.88
N ALA A 179 -7.65 -8.70 8.84
CA ALA A 179 -8.47 -8.63 10.05
C ALA A 179 -8.67 -10.01 10.71
N VAL A 180 -8.59 -11.10 9.93
CA VAL A 180 -8.69 -12.48 10.43
C VAL A 180 -7.32 -13.03 10.86
N TRP A 181 -6.27 -12.80 10.07
CA TRP A 181 -4.95 -13.46 10.25
C TRP A 181 -3.81 -12.52 10.67
N GLY A 182 -3.99 -11.20 10.61
CA GLY A 182 -2.95 -10.21 10.86
C GLY A 182 -2.42 -10.18 12.30
N THR A 183 -3.22 -10.65 13.26
CA THR A 183 -2.79 -10.84 14.67
C THR A 183 -1.49 -11.63 14.79
N ALA A 184 -1.26 -12.62 13.93
CA ALA A 184 -0.09 -13.49 14.05
C ALA A 184 1.25 -12.84 13.67
N HIS A 185 1.25 -11.74 12.90
CA HIS A 185 2.49 -11.10 12.41
C HIS A 185 2.61 -9.63 12.83
N LEU A 186 1.50 -9.01 13.27
CA LEU A 186 1.47 -7.59 13.60
C LEU A 186 1.50 -7.31 15.11
N THR A 187 1.40 -8.35 15.95
CA THR A 187 1.43 -8.18 17.42
C THR A 187 2.79 -7.63 17.86
N ASP A 188 3.90 -8.25 17.46
CA ASP A 188 5.25 -7.80 17.84
C ASP A 188 5.53 -6.36 17.36
N VAL A 189 5.04 -5.99 16.17
CA VAL A 189 5.17 -4.62 15.65
C VAL A 189 4.31 -3.65 16.45
N ALA A 190 3.10 -4.03 16.83
CA ALA A 190 2.20 -3.19 17.64
C ALA A 190 2.81 -2.95 19.03
N GLU A 191 3.32 -3.99 19.69
CA GLU A 191 4.00 -3.89 20.98
C GLU A 191 5.22 -2.96 20.90
N ALA A 192 6.05 -3.09 19.87
CA ALA A 192 7.19 -2.19 19.66
C ALA A 192 6.79 -0.73 19.44
N VAL A 193 5.67 -0.48 18.74
CA VAL A 193 5.11 0.87 18.59
C VAL A 193 4.64 1.41 19.95
N THR A 194 3.92 0.59 20.74
CA THR A 194 3.46 0.92 22.10
C THR A 194 4.62 1.36 22.98
N GLU A 195 5.66 0.52 23.12
CA GLU A 195 6.83 0.80 23.96
C GLU A 195 7.52 2.12 23.60
N ARG A 196 7.59 2.44 22.30
CA ARG A 196 8.22 3.66 21.83
C ARG A 196 7.42 4.92 22.20
N ILE A 197 6.09 4.84 22.17
CA ILE A 197 5.22 5.94 22.61
C ILE A 197 5.44 6.19 24.11
N ASP A 198 5.55 5.13 24.92
CA ASP A 198 5.84 5.22 26.36
C ASP A 198 7.20 5.89 26.65
N ARG A 199 8.28 5.43 26.00
CA ARG A 199 9.63 5.98 26.21
C ARG A 199 9.71 7.49 25.93
N ARG A 200 8.98 8.00 24.94
CA ARG A 200 8.96 9.45 24.60
C ARG A 200 8.27 10.32 25.66
N ARG A 201 7.34 9.77 26.45
CA ARG A 201 6.68 10.50 27.53
C ARG A 201 7.48 10.46 28.84
N GLY A 202 8.20 9.39 29.12
CA GLY A 202 9.09 9.29 30.29
C GLY A 202 10.30 10.24 30.28
N THR A 203 10.61 10.84 29.11
CA THR A 203 11.67 11.85 28.94
C THR A 203 11.19 13.31 29.03
N ARG A 204 9.92 13.56 29.38
CA ARG A 204 9.39 14.91 29.69
C ARG A 204 9.09 15.02 31.17
#